data_AF-A0A7C8CKQ8-F1
#
_entry.id   AF-A0A7C8CKQ8-F1
#
_cell.length_a   1.000
_cell.length_b   1.000
_cell.length_c   1.000
_cell.angle_alpha   90.00
_cell.angle_beta   90.00
_cell.angle_gamma   90.00
#
_symmetry.space_group_name_H-M   'P 1'
#
loop_
_entity.id
_entity.type
_entity.pdbx_description
1 polymer ?
#
loop_
_entity_poly.entity_id
_entity_poly.type
_entity_poly.pdbx_seq_one_letter_code
_entity_poly.pdbx_strand_id
1 'polypeptide(L)'
;MVGASQTALPAAVPAIVTAGDTRAAKAVYGQSKVFLPLDGRPLVVHLVLTLQDCPEVSEVWVVGNRDRLEDAFAPREIREAVRKPLYLVSQGRNLLENAWGTYRRVVARDPENGRDPRPEEMDLQVLYVSGDIPFATAQEISAFVRSCRALPECDYAFGYVREEALAGFLSSGPEDTGIEVAYFNLRDGRVRQNNLHFARPARIGNRDRINDMYEHRHQRQFWHMGALAWKVFFSRAAGPMILIFYGMMHLAGLADRWKLRRVADLLRGWVTLRRNEEVIGRLLGARFRFVATEAGGCAVDVDTDQEYDAVRAHFGPWREAQRARAEALYGPLPQDPRPAESQAEA
;
A
#
# COMPACT_ATOMS: atom_id res chain seq x y z
N MET A 1 -43.33 13.59 -8.80
CA MET A 1 -42.27 12.80 -9.45
C MET A 1 -40.99 13.60 -9.36
N VAL A 2 -40.18 13.34 -8.33
CA VAL A 2 -38.90 14.00 -8.12
C VAL A 2 -37.85 13.11 -8.76
N GLY A 3 -37.20 13.63 -9.80
CA GLY A 3 -36.19 12.91 -10.57
C GLY A 3 -35.06 12.43 -9.66
N ALA A 4 -34.77 11.14 -9.73
CA ALA A 4 -33.56 10.57 -9.17
C ALA A 4 -32.37 11.28 -9.83
N SER A 5 -31.65 12.07 -9.04
CA SER A 5 -30.37 12.63 -9.41
C SER A 5 -29.44 11.46 -9.74
N GLN A 6 -29.03 11.36 -11.01
CA GLN A 6 -27.95 10.47 -11.41
C GLN A 6 -26.69 10.94 -10.70
N THR A 7 -26.32 10.26 -9.61
CA THR A 7 -25.01 10.42 -8.99
C THR A 7 -23.97 9.94 -10.00
N ALA A 8 -23.34 10.88 -10.69
CA ALA A 8 -22.15 10.63 -11.49
C ALA A 8 -21.13 9.88 -10.62
N LEU A 9 -20.76 8.68 -11.04
CA LEU A 9 -19.67 7.93 -10.40
C LEU A 9 -18.43 8.84 -10.37
N PRO A 10 -17.77 9.05 -9.21
CA PRO A 10 -16.59 9.88 -9.16
C PRO A 10 -15.50 9.31 -10.07
N ALA A 11 -14.91 10.16 -10.91
CA ALA A 11 -13.92 9.81 -11.95
C ALA A 11 -12.91 8.78 -11.44
N ALA A 12 -12.78 7.63 -12.13
CA ALA A 12 -11.83 6.58 -11.77
C ALA A 12 -10.37 7.10 -11.72
N VAL A 13 -9.52 6.47 -10.91
CA VAL A 13 -8.13 6.88 -10.65
C VAL A 13 -7.12 5.90 -11.25
N PRO A 14 -5.96 6.38 -11.72
CA PRO A 14 -4.85 5.50 -12.06
C PRO A 14 -4.27 4.85 -10.79
N ALA A 15 -3.87 3.58 -10.92
CA ALA A 15 -3.11 2.87 -9.91
C ALA A 15 -1.65 2.71 -10.36
N ILE A 16 -0.69 2.99 -9.47
CA ILE A 16 0.74 2.80 -9.69
C ILE A 16 1.23 1.68 -8.76
N VAL A 17 1.66 0.57 -9.35
CA VAL A 17 2.26 -0.56 -8.65
C VAL A 17 3.78 -0.43 -8.66
N THR A 18 4.38 -0.30 -7.48
CA THR A 18 5.84 -0.25 -7.37
C THR A 18 6.41 -1.66 -7.27
N ALA A 19 7.09 -2.09 -8.33
CA ALA A 19 7.69 -3.41 -8.52
C ALA A 19 9.20 -3.33 -8.79
N GLY A 20 9.87 -2.38 -8.13
CA GLY A 20 11.31 -2.16 -8.31
C GLY A 20 12.17 -3.29 -7.73
N ASP A 21 13.25 -3.65 -8.42
CA ASP A 21 14.17 -4.75 -8.05
C ASP A 21 15.65 -4.33 -7.97
N THR A 22 15.93 -3.03 -7.79
CA THR A 22 17.30 -2.51 -7.63
C THR A 22 17.96 -2.97 -6.33
N ARG A 23 19.29 -2.80 -6.19
CA ARG A 23 20.13 -3.31 -5.07
C ARG A 23 19.63 -3.00 -3.64
N ALA A 24 18.75 -2.03 -3.45
CA ALA A 24 18.14 -1.70 -2.16
C ALA A 24 16.95 -2.61 -1.80
N ALA A 25 16.37 -3.31 -2.78
CA ALA A 25 15.29 -4.26 -2.55
C ALA A 25 15.85 -5.53 -1.87
N LYS A 26 15.31 -5.86 -0.70
CA LYS A 26 15.67 -7.08 0.01
C LYS A 26 15.24 -8.29 -0.82
N ALA A 27 16.20 -9.12 -1.19
CA ALA A 27 15.94 -10.37 -1.87
C ALA A 27 15.37 -11.41 -0.92
N VAL A 28 14.45 -12.22 -1.43
CA VAL A 28 13.88 -13.41 -0.79
C VAL A 28 14.24 -14.58 -1.70
N TYR A 29 14.94 -15.58 -1.15
CA TYR A 29 15.63 -16.62 -1.94
C TYR A 29 16.51 -16.07 -3.09
N GLY A 30 17.15 -14.92 -2.88
CA GLY A 30 18.02 -14.30 -3.89
C GLY A 30 17.28 -13.65 -5.07
N GLN A 31 15.94 -13.55 -5.00
CA GLN A 31 15.11 -12.93 -6.03
C GLN A 31 14.34 -11.72 -5.47
N SER A 32 13.95 -10.82 -6.36
CA SER A 32 13.04 -9.73 -5.98
C SER A 32 11.65 -10.26 -5.67
N LYS A 33 11.12 -9.83 -4.52
CA LYS A 33 9.87 -10.30 -3.92
C LYS A 33 8.69 -10.29 -4.87
N VAL A 34 8.54 -9.20 -5.63
CA VAL A 34 7.41 -8.98 -6.53
C VAL A 34 7.36 -10.02 -7.68
N PHE A 35 8.47 -10.71 -7.94
CA PHE A 35 8.57 -11.77 -8.94
C PHE A 35 8.53 -13.18 -8.36
N LEU A 36 8.38 -13.34 -7.03
CA LEU A 36 8.26 -14.65 -6.42
C LEU A 36 7.02 -15.38 -6.95
N PRO A 37 7.15 -16.66 -7.37
CA PRO A 37 6.02 -17.41 -7.89
C PRO A 37 5.05 -17.82 -6.77
N LEU A 38 3.76 -17.63 -7.00
CA LEU A 38 2.70 -18.07 -6.10
C LEU A 38 1.57 -18.63 -6.96
N ASP A 39 1.19 -19.88 -6.76
CA ASP A 39 0.12 -20.53 -7.55
C ASP A 39 0.32 -20.36 -9.08
N GLY A 40 1.55 -20.62 -9.54
CA GLY A 40 1.92 -20.55 -10.95
C GLY A 40 2.11 -19.13 -11.53
N ARG A 41 2.00 -18.06 -10.73
CA ARG A 41 2.14 -16.67 -11.21
C ARG A 41 2.98 -15.80 -10.27
N PRO A 42 3.75 -14.83 -10.76
CA PRO A 42 4.45 -13.86 -9.91
C PRO A 42 3.52 -13.05 -8.99
N LEU A 43 3.97 -12.66 -7.78
CA LEU A 43 3.19 -11.83 -6.84
C LEU A 43 2.60 -10.57 -7.49
N VAL A 44 3.39 -9.87 -8.31
CA VAL A 44 2.95 -8.66 -9.01
C VAL A 44 1.76 -8.90 -9.93
N VAL A 45 1.69 -10.08 -10.56
CA VAL A 45 0.57 -10.46 -11.44
C VAL A 45 -0.71 -10.61 -10.60
N HIS A 46 -0.63 -11.26 -9.43
CA HIS A 46 -1.81 -11.39 -8.55
C HIS A 46 -2.39 -10.05 -8.18
N LEU A 47 -1.54 -9.10 -7.77
CA LEU A 47 -2.00 -7.76 -7.41
C LEU A 47 -2.56 -7.00 -8.61
N VAL A 48 -1.88 -7.02 -9.76
CA VAL A 48 -2.34 -6.30 -10.94
C VAL A 48 -3.72 -6.80 -11.35
N LEU A 49 -3.95 -8.12 -11.37
CA LEU A 49 -5.28 -8.68 -11.65
C LEU A 49 -6.31 -8.26 -10.59
N THR A 50 -5.95 -8.18 -9.31
CA THR A 50 -6.85 -7.61 -8.29
C THR A 50 -7.21 -6.14 -8.58
N LEU A 51 -6.25 -5.32 -9.04
CA LEU A 51 -6.51 -3.92 -9.41
C LEU A 51 -7.38 -3.80 -10.66
N GLN A 52 -7.26 -4.74 -11.61
CA GLN A 52 -8.14 -4.82 -12.79
C GLN A 52 -9.61 -4.97 -12.37
N ASP A 53 -9.88 -5.70 -11.28
CA ASP A 53 -11.23 -5.91 -10.74
C ASP A 53 -11.76 -4.73 -9.88
N CYS A 54 -10.92 -3.73 -9.53
CA CYS A 54 -11.33 -2.61 -8.66
C CYS A 54 -12.12 -1.53 -9.42
N PRO A 55 -13.40 -1.25 -9.13
CA PRO A 55 -14.22 -0.32 -9.91
C PRO A 55 -13.66 1.11 -10.01
N GLU A 56 -13.05 1.59 -8.92
CA GLU A 56 -12.50 2.95 -8.86
C GLU A 56 -11.17 3.10 -9.59
N VAL A 57 -10.54 2.00 -10.04
CA VAL A 57 -9.27 2.02 -10.78
C VAL A 57 -9.55 2.10 -12.29
N SER A 58 -9.03 3.13 -12.96
CA SER A 58 -9.18 3.34 -14.40
C SER A 58 -8.14 2.60 -15.24
N GLU A 59 -6.92 2.54 -14.74
CA GLU A 59 -5.74 2.02 -15.44
C GLU A 59 -4.68 1.62 -14.42
N VAL A 60 -3.80 0.70 -14.79
CA VAL A 60 -2.73 0.18 -13.93
C VAL A 60 -1.38 0.42 -14.57
N TRP A 61 -0.49 1.05 -13.81
CA TRP A 61 0.88 1.37 -14.20
C TRP A 61 1.84 0.59 -13.31
N VAL A 62 2.64 -0.31 -13.87
CA VAL A 62 3.57 -1.14 -13.11
C VAL A 62 4.99 -0.67 -13.41
N VAL A 63 5.67 -0.17 -12.38
CA VAL A 63 7.04 0.33 -12.49
C VAL A 63 8.04 -0.67 -11.92
N GLY A 64 8.94 -1.18 -12.76
CA GLY A 64 9.88 -2.25 -12.39
C GLY A 64 10.93 -2.52 -13.47
N ASN A 65 11.58 -3.67 -13.40
CA ASN A 65 12.40 -4.17 -14.50
C ASN A 65 11.47 -4.53 -15.68
N ARG A 66 11.52 -3.72 -16.74
CA ARG A 66 10.56 -3.81 -17.86
C ARG A 66 10.56 -5.17 -18.53
N ASP A 67 11.73 -5.71 -18.88
CA ASP A 67 11.83 -7.01 -19.55
C ASP A 67 11.21 -8.12 -18.70
N ARG A 68 11.52 -8.13 -17.39
CA ARG A 68 10.94 -9.11 -16.46
C ARG A 68 9.44 -8.95 -16.27
N LEU A 69 8.93 -7.72 -16.31
CA LEU A 69 7.49 -7.45 -16.27
C LEU A 69 6.83 -7.95 -17.55
N GLU A 70 7.40 -7.65 -18.72
CA GLU A 70 6.90 -8.12 -20.01
C GLU A 70 6.82 -9.65 -20.04
N ASP A 71 7.87 -10.35 -19.57
CA ASP A 71 7.87 -11.82 -19.42
C ASP A 71 6.78 -12.30 -18.45
N ALA A 72 6.60 -11.63 -17.31
CA ALA A 72 5.60 -12.00 -16.31
C ALA A 72 4.15 -11.85 -16.81
N PHE A 73 3.89 -10.88 -17.70
CA PHE A 73 2.58 -10.61 -18.28
C PHE A 73 2.40 -11.21 -19.70
N ALA A 74 3.43 -11.88 -20.25
CA ALA A 74 3.37 -12.55 -21.54
C ALA A 74 2.43 -13.77 -21.62
N PRO A 75 2.18 -14.58 -20.57
CA PRO A 75 1.26 -15.72 -20.67
C PRO A 75 -0.14 -15.32 -21.15
N ARG A 76 -0.74 -16.16 -22.01
CA ARG A 76 -2.01 -15.86 -22.67
C ARG A 76 -3.15 -15.69 -21.66
N GLU A 77 -3.20 -16.53 -20.64
CA GLU A 77 -4.26 -16.49 -19.62
C GLU A 77 -4.22 -15.18 -18.82
N ILE A 78 -3.02 -14.60 -18.65
CA ILE A 78 -2.85 -13.30 -17.98
C ILE A 78 -3.31 -12.18 -18.91
N ARG A 79 -2.92 -12.20 -20.19
CA ARG A 79 -3.33 -11.19 -21.18
C ARG A 79 -4.84 -11.14 -21.36
N GLU A 80 -5.52 -12.29 -21.37
CA GLU A 80 -6.98 -12.37 -21.47
C GLU A 80 -7.70 -11.91 -20.20
N ALA A 81 -7.02 -11.91 -19.04
CA ALA A 81 -7.58 -11.44 -17.78
C ALA A 81 -7.44 -9.90 -17.58
N VAL A 82 -6.58 -9.23 -18.34
CA VAL A 82 -6.41 -7.77 -18.28
C VAL A 82 -7.55 -7.08 -19.05
N ARG A 83 -8.33 -6.24 -18.36
CA ARG A 83 -9.54 -5.60 -18.91
C ARG A 83 -9.40 -4.09 -19.09
N LYS A 84 -8.55 -3.47 -18.28
CA LYS A 84 -8.26 -2.04 -18.23
C LYS A 84 -6.83 -1.80 -18.73
N PRO A 85 -6.52 -0.59 -19.22
CA PRO A 85 -5.17 -0.26 -19.67
C PRO A 85 -4.11 -0.65 -18.64
N LEU A 86 -3.10 -1.39 -19.11
CA LEU A 86 -1.95 -1.84 -18.34
C LEU A 86 -0.69 -1.29 -19.00
N TYR A 87 0.08 -0.53 -18.24
CA TYR A 87 1.34 0.07 -18.68
C TYR A 87 2.48 -0.51 -17.87
N LEU A 88 3.44 -1.15 -18.55
CA LEU A 88 4.66 -1.65 -17.95
C LEU A 88 5.77 -0.63 -18.23
N VAL A 89 6.34 -0.02 -17.19
CA VAL A 89 7.30 1.07 -17.34
C VAL A 89 8.60 0.77 -16.62
N SER A 90 9.71 1.23 -17.19
CA SER A 90 11.03 1.03 -16.62
C SER A 90 11.17 1.78 -15.29
N GLN A 91 11.75 1.08 -14.32
CA GLN A 91 12.13 1.63 -13.01
C GLN A 91 13.25 2.68 -13.11
N GLY A 92 13.18 3.65 -12.21
CA GLY A 92 14.29 4.54 -11.84
C GLY A 92 15.18 3.93 -10.75
N ARG A 93 15.97 4.78 -10.09
CA ARG A 93 17.01 4.36 -9.16
C ARG A 93 16.48 3.99 -7.77
N ASN A 94 15.37 4.60 -7.36
CA ASN A 94 14.80 4.46 -6.02
C ASN A 94 13.26 4.54 -6.06
N LEU A 95 12.63 4.33 -4.90
CA LEU A 95 11.17 4.32 -4.78
C LEU A 95 10.55 5.66 -5.16
N LEU A 96 11.16 6.78 -4.79
CA LEU A 96 10.62 8.10 -5.10
C LEU A 96 10.65 8.37 -6.61
N GLU A 97 11.75 8.02 -7.29
CA GLU A 97 11.84 8.09 -8.76
C GLU A 97 10.80 7.19 -9.43
N ASN A 98 10.58 5.98 -8.90
CA ASN A 98 9.54 5.08 -9.40
C ASN A 98 8.14 5.69 -9.24
N ALA A 99 7.80 6.19 -8.06
CA ALA A 99 6.48 6.74 -7.75
C ALA A 99 6.23 8.08 -8.47
N TRP A 100 7.15 9.03 -8.35
CA TRP A 100 7.04 10.36 -8.96
C TRP A 100 7.24 10.32 -10.47
N GLY A 101 8.23 9.57 -10.96
CA GLY A 101 8.46 9.40 -12.39
C GLY A 101 7.27 8.77 -13.11
N THR A 102 6.65 7.76 -12.49
CA THR A 102 5.44 7.14 -13.06
C THR A 102 4.23 8.06 -12.97
N TYR A 103 4.09 8.84 -11.90
CA TYR A 103 3.06 9.90 -11.85
C TYR A 103 3.20 10.91 -13.00
N ARG A 104 4.43 11.33 -13.31
CA ARG A 104 4.69 12.24 -14.44
C ARG A 104 4.31 11.63 -15.78
N ARG A 105 4.46 10.31 -15.95
CA ARG A 105 4.02 9.56 -17.14
C ARG A 105 2.50 9.45 -17.23
N VAL A 106 1.83 9.20 -16.09
CA VAL A 106 0.36 9.26 -15.98
C VAL A 106 -0.16 10.63 -16.40
N VAL A 107 0.44 11.71 -15.87
CA VAL A 107 0.11 13.10 -16.24
C VAL A 107 0.36 13.36 -17.72
N ALA A 108 1.45 12.85 -18.29
CA ALA A 108 1.75 12.97 -19.71
C ALA A 108 0.82 12.14 -20.61
N ARG A 109 0.18 11.09 -20.05
CA ARG A 109 -0.41 9.97 -20.80
C ARG A 109 0.58 9.35 -21.79
N ASP A 110 1.84 9.24 -21.39
CA ASP A 110 2.94 8.69 -22.18
C ASP A 110 3.74 7.70 -21.31
N PRO A 111 3.76 6.39 -21.66
CA PRO A 111 4.50 5.35 -20.93
C PRO A 111 6.01 5.54 -20.88
N GLU A 112 6.58 6.21 -21.88
CA GLU A 112 8.02 6.39 -22.00
C GLU A 112 8.43 7.71 -21.33
N ASN A 113 7.71 8.79 -21.61
CA ASN A 113 8.10 10.15 -21.22
C ASN A 113 7.15 10.77 -20.20
N GLY A 114 7.66 11.10 -19.01
CA GLY A 114 6.90 11.86 -18.01
C GLY A 114 7.06 13.37 -18.19
N ARG A 115 6.04 14.13 -17.78
CA ARG A 115 6.10 15.59 -17.64
C ARG A 115 5.61 16.05 -16.27
N ASP A 116 5.98 17.26 -15.90
CA ASP A 116 5.46 17.87 -14.66
C ASP A 116 3.98 18.25 -14.79
N PRO A 117 3.21 18.16 -13.69
CA PRO A 117 1.80 18.52 -13.66
C PRO A 117 1.61 20.03 -13.86
N ARG A 118 0.56 20.38 -14.59
CA ARG A 118 0.07 21.75 -14.72
C ARG A 118 -0.84 22.12 -13.54
N PRO A 119 -1.15 23.41 -13.32
CA PRO A 119 -2.03 23.84 -12.22
C PRO A 119 -3.37 23.10 -12.13
N GLU A 120 -3.98 22.80 -13.28
CA GLU A 120 -5.24 22.05 -13.39
C GLU A 120 -5.12 20.56 -13.05
N GLU A 121 -3.90 20.01 -13.02
CA GLU A 121 -3.59 18.61 -12.73
C GLU A 121 -3.08 18.41 -11.30
N MET A 122 -2.99 19.49 -10.52
CA MET A 122 -2.48 19.45 -9.15
C MET A 122 -3.30 18.53 -8.24
N ASP A 123 -4.59 18.38 -8.53
CA ASP A 123 -5.52 17.56 -7.75
C ASP A 123 -5.71 16.14 -8.31
N LEU A 124 -4.93 15.75 -9.33
CA LEU A 124 -4.95 14.38 -9.85
C LEU A 124 -4.58 13.40 -8.72
N GLN A 125 -5.54 12.53 -8.41
CA GLN A 125 -5.40 11.50 -7.40
C GLN A 125 -4.84 10.22 -8.00
N VAL A 126 -3.95 9.57 -7.25
CA VAL A 126 -3.32 8.30 -7.63
C VAL A 126 -3.33 7.35 -6.45
N LEU A 127 -3.64 6.08 -6.72
CA LEU A 127 -3.44 4.98 -5.78
C LEU A 127 -2.05 4.37 -6.02
N TYR A 128 -1.16 4.39 -5.02
CA TYR A 128 0.08 3.63 -5.04
C TYR A 128 -0.04 2.37 -4.19
N VAL A 129 0.52 1.28 -4.70
CA VAL A 129 0.49 -0.04 -4.06
C VAL A 129 1.82 -0.76 -4.27
N SER A 130 2.31 -1.50 -3.26
CA SER A 130 3.49 -2.38 -3.43
C SER A 130 3.12 -3.64 -4.21
N GLY A 131 4.02 -4.19 -5.03
CA GLY A 131 3.76 -5.37 -5.87
C GLY A 131 3.75 -6.73 -5.15
N ASP A 132 3.89 -6.78 -3.82
CA ASP A 132 4.17 -7.97 -3.03
C ASP A 132 3.11 -8.29 -1.96
N ILE A 133 1.87 -7.84 -2.17
CA ILE A 133 0.71 -8.09 -1.28
C ILE A 133 -0.29 -9.12 -1.87
N PRO A 134 0.00 -10.44 -1.80
CA PRO A 134 -0.78 -11.47 -2.49
C PRO A 134 -2.24 -11.63 -2.05
N PHE A 135 -2.58 -11.14 -0.85
CA PHE A 135 -3.91 -11.28 -0.27
C PHE A 135 -4.76 -10.01 -0.40
N ALA A 136 -4.28 -8.99 -1.10
CA ALA A 136 -5.10 -7.83 -1.42
C ALA A 136 -6.36 -8.26 -2.20
N THR A 137 -7.50 -7.71 -1.81
CA THR A 137 -8.79 -7.95 -2.48
C THR A 137 -9.29 -6.67 -3.12
N ALA A 138 -10.02 -6.80 -4.22
CA ALA A 138 -10.57 -5.65 -4.91
C ALA A 138 -11.62 -4.92 -4.06
N GLN A 139 -12.37 -5.65 -3.23
CA GLN A 139 -13.28 -5.08 -2.23
C GLN A 139 -12.54 -4.20 -1.21
N GLU A 140 -11.42 -4.68 -0.65
CA GLU A 140 -10.64 -3.92 0.33
C GLU A 140 -10.02 -2.66 -0.28
N ILE A 141 -9.45 -2.77 -1.48
CA ILE A 141 -8.89 -1.63 -2.22
C ILE A 141 -9.99 -0.63 -2.57
N SER A 142 -11.14 -1.09 -3.07
CA SER A 142 -12.30 -0.25 -3.38
C SER A 142 -12.79 0.52 -2.14
N ALA A 143 -12.97 -0.18 -1.01
CA ALA A 143 -13.38 0.43 0.25
C ALA A 143 -12.37 1.50 0.73
N PHE A 144 -11.07 1.23 0.60
CA PHE A 144 -10.03 2.20 0.90
C PHE A 144 -10.11 3.43 0.00
N VAL A 145 -10.21 3.27 -1.33
CA VAL A 145 -10.29 4.39 -2.28
C VAL A 145 -11.54 5.23 -2.03
N ARG A 146 -12.70 4.60 -1.80
CA ARG A 146 -13.94 5.33 -1.46
C ARG A 146 -13.81 6.13 -0.16
N SER A 147 -13.20 5.53 0.87
CA SER A 147 -12.95 6.21 2.15
C SER A 147 -12.01 7.40 1.98
N CYS A 148 -10.98 7.27 1.14
CA CYS A 148 -10.06 8.38 0.86
C CYS A 148 -10.75 9.51 0.08
N ARG A 149 -11.62 9.18 -0.88
CA ARG A 149 -12.39 10.18 -1.66
C ARG A 149 -13.41 10.94 -0.81
N ALA A 150 -13.92 10.33 0.25
CA ALA A 150 -14.79 10.99 1.23
C ALA A 150 -14.06 12.06 2.06
N LEU A 151 -12.72 12.18 1.93
CA LEU A 151 -11.88 13.19 2.56
C LEU A 151 -11.34 14.17 1.51
N PRO A 152 -12.17 15.10 0.98
CA PRO A 152 -11.78 15.96 -0.14
C PRO A 152 -10.59 16.89 0.17
N GLU A 153 -10.36 17.21 1.44
CA GLU A 153 -9.23 17.98 1.93
C GLU A 153 -7.96 17.16 2.16
N CYS A 154 -7.98 15.84 1.96
CA CYS A 154 -6.80 15.01 2.12
C CYS A 154 -5.92 15.07 0.87
N ASP A 155 -4.64 15.40 1.04
CA ASP A 155 -3.65 15.35 -0.04
C ASP A 155 -2.94 14.00 -0.07
N TYR A 156 -2.87 13.30 1.07
CA TYR A 156 -2.23 12.00 1.18
C TYR A 156 -2.86 11.18 2.30
N ALA A 157 -3.61 10.15 1.92
CA ALA A 157 -4.09 9.11 2.80
C ALA A 157 -3.17 7.89 2.78
N PHE A 158 -2.87 7.35 3.96
CA PHE A 158 -2.08 6.13 4.13
C PHE A 158 -2.88 5.08 4.87
N GLY A 159 -2.93 3.86 4.32
CA GLY A 159 -3.75 2.81 4.87
C GLY A 159 -3.12 2.12 6.09
N TYR A 160 -3.99 1.66 6.97
CA TYR A 160 -3.59 0.83 8.12
C TYR A 160 -4.67 -0.19 8.46
N VAL A 161 -4.29 -1.21 9.20
CA VAL A 161 -5.19 -2.23 9.76
C VAL A 161 -5.02 -2.29 11.27
N ARG A 162 -6.06 -2.72 11.97
CA ARG A 162 -5.95 -3.11 13.39
C ARG A 162 -5.50 -4.56 13.51
N GLU A 163 -4.98 -4.93 14.66
CA GLU A 163 -4.52 -6.30 14.96
C GLU A 163 -5.56 -7.39 14.65
N GLU A 164 -6.84 -7.11 14.90
CA GLU A 164 -7.93 -8.09 14.72
C GLU A 164 -8.15 -8.45 13.24
N ALA A 165 -7.73 -7.59 12.31
CA ALA A 165 -7.79 -7.86 10.88
C ALA A 165 -6.72 -8.86 10.42
N LEU A 166 -5.66 -9.05 11.20
CA LEU A 166 -4.54 -9.93 10.84
C LEU A 166 -4.64 -11.32 11.46
N ALA A 167 -5.58 -11.55 12.37
CA ALA A 167 -5.69 -12.79 13.16
C ALA A 167 -5.64 -14.07 12.32
N GLY A 168 -6.23 -14.06 11.11
CA GLY A 168 -6.22 -15.23 10.21
C GLY A 168 -4.88 -15.54 9.54
N PHE A 169 -3.90 -14.65 9.63
CA PHE A 169 -2.56 -14.80 9.04
C PHE A 169 -1.48 -15.07 10.10
N LEU A 170 -1.79 -14.91 11.39
CA LEU A 170 -0.81 -15.05 12.46
C LEU A 170 -0.54 -16.52 12.75
N SER A 171 0.69 -16.81 13.18
CA SER A 171 1.02 -18.14 13.69
C SER A 171 0.21 -18.42 14.97
N SER A 172 -0.49 -19.54 14.99
CA SER A 172 -1.29 -20.00 16.14
C SER A 172 -0.48 -20.84 17.14
N GLY A 173 0.80 -21.14 16.85
CA GLY A 173 1.66 -21.93 17.72
C GLY A 173 3.03 -22.29 17.12
N PRO A 174 3.91 -22.96 17.88
CA PRO A 174 5.30 -23.24 17.46
C PRO A 174 5.46 -24.06 16.18
N GLU A 175 4.45 -24.85 15.82
CA GLU A 175 4.43 -25.71 14.63
C GLU A 175 3.65 -25.09 13.46
N ASP A 176 3.01 -23.93 13.65
CA ASP A 176 2.20 -23.25 12.65
C ASP A 176 3.00 -22.18 11.90
N THR A 177 3.11 -22.33 10.59
CA THR A 177 3.79 -21.40 9.68
C THR A 177 2.89 -20.21 9.37
N GLY A 178 2.69 -19.34 10.35
CA GLY A 178 2.02 -18.05 10.16
C GLY A 178 3.00 -16.89 9.96
N ILE A 179 2.46 -15.69 9.81
CA ILE A 179 3.24 -14.46 9.58
C ILE A 179 3.47 -13.75 10.91
N GLU A 180 4.72 -13.44 11.20
CA GLU A 180 5.07 -12.55 12.31
C GLU A 180 4.94 -11.09 11.89
N VAL A 181 4.11 -10.34 12.61
CA VAL A 181 3.85 -8.94 12.26
C VAL A 181 4.31 -7.98 13.37
N ALA A 182 4.95 -6.90 12.96
CA ALA A 182 5.26 -5.77 13.84
C ALA A 182 4.07 -4.81 13.90
N TYR A 183 3.70 -4.42 15.13
CA TYR A 183 2.63 -3.46 15.39
C TYR A 183 3.15 -2.16 15.98
N PHE A 184 2.52 -1.06 15.57
CA PHE A 184 2.60 0.20 16.29
C PHE A 184 1.59 0.18 17.43
N ASN A 185 2.09 0.47 18.63
CA ASN A 185 1.31 0.50 19.86
C ASN A 185 0.88 1.94 20.13
N LEU A 186 -0.36 2.27 19.77
CA LEU A 186 -0.93 3.61 19.91
C LEU A 186 -2.01 3.62 20.99
N ARG A 187 -2.41 4.82 21.44
CA ARG A 187 -3.62 4.98 22.25
C ARG A 187 -4.87 4.45 21.55
N ASP A 188 -4.90 4.58 20.22
CA ASP A 188 -6.02 4.18 19.36
C ASP A 188 -6.08 2.66 19.10
N GLY A 189 -5.17 1.89 19.71
CA GLY A 189 -5.06 0.45 19.57
C GLY A 189 -3.74 0.00 18.94
N ARG A 190 -3.61 -1.31 18.74
CA ARG A 190 -2.49 -1.91 18.01
C ARG A 190 -2.80 -1.91 16.52
N VAL A 191 -1.94 -1.25 15.76
CA VAL A 191 -2.14 -1.05 14.31
C VAL A 191 -0.91 -1.44 13.52
N ARG A 192 -1.11 -1.90 12.29
CA ARG A 192 -0.06 -2.14 11.30
C ARG A 192 -0.34 -1.27 10.07
N GLN A 193 0.69 -0.67 9.52
CA GLN A 193 0.60 0.01 8.23
C GLN A 193 0.27 -1.00 7.14
N ASN A 194 -0.62 -0.67 6.22
CA ASN A 194 -0.84 -1.47 5.02
C ASN A 194 -0.05 -0.88 3.84
N ASN A 195 -0.09 -1.52 2.68
CA ASN A 195 0.66 -1.08 1.50
C ASN A 195 -0.15 -0.20 0.54
N LEU A 196 -1.24 0.45 1.02
CA LEU A 196 -2.09 1.33 0.23
C LEU A 196 -1.79 2.80 0.53
N HIS A 197 -1.51 3.56 -0.52
CA HIS A 197 -1.28 5.00 -0.45
C HIS A 197 -2.18 5.70 -1.46
N PHE A 198 -2.99 6.65 -1.04
CA PHE A 198 -3.83 7.43 -1.94
C PHE A 198 -3.45 8.90 -1.83
N ALA A 199 -2.94 9.48 -2.90
CA ALA A 199 -2.34 10.81 -2.83
C ALA A 199 -2.71 11.69 -4.02
N ARG A 200 -2.58 13.00 -3.82
CA ARG A 200 -2.41 14.03 -4.84
C ARG A 200 -0.92 14.36 -4.91
N PRO A 201 -0.12 13.65 -5.73
CA PRO A 201 1.33 13.72 -5.64
C PRO A 201 1.85 15.15 -5.83
N ALA A 202 1.23 15.89 -6.75
CA ALA A 202 1.55 17.28 -7.01
C ALA A 202 1.31 18.23 -5.82
N ARG A 203 0.43 17.90 -4.87
CA ARG A 203 0.19 18.72 -3.66
C ARG A 203 1.19 18.49 -2.53
N ILE A 204 1.98 17.42 -2.57
CA ILE A 204 2.96 17.12 -1.52
C ILE A 204 4.17 18.06 -1.66
N GLY A 205 4.42 18.90 -0.65
CA GLY A 205 5.47 19.91 -0.70
C GLY A 205 6.90 19.36 -0.61
N ASN A 206 7.17 18.45 0.34
CA ASN A 206 8.52 17.99 0.67
C ASN A 206 8.75 16.52 0.26
N ARG A 207 8.50 16.19 -1.02
CA ARG A 207 8.53 14.80 -1.52
C ARG A 207 9.86 14.09 -1.31
N ASP A 208 10.97 14.81 -1.40
CA ASP A 208 12.32 14.24 -1.25
C ASP A 208 12.54 13.59 0.12
N ARG A 209 11.82 14.04 1.16
CA ARG A 209 11.86 13.43 2.50
C ARG A 209 11.29 12.02 2.53
N ILE A 210 10.48 11.64 1.55
CA ILE A 210 9.99 10.27 1.41
C ILE A 210 11.17 9.34 1.15
N ASN A 211 12.12 9.74 0.29
CA ASN A 211 13.30 8.93 0.01
C ASN A 211 14.20 8.79 1.26
N ASP A 212 14.43 9.90 1.98
CA ASP A 212 15.14 9.87 3.27
C ASP A 212 14.50 8.85 4.23
N MET A 213 13.16 8.86 4.37
CA MET A 213 12.47 7.92 5.26
C MET A 213 12.62 6.46 4.82
N TYR A 214 12.55 6.17 3.51
CA TYR A 214 12.64 4.81 2.98
C TYR A 214 14.06 4.24 3.00
N GLU A 215 15.09 5.03 2.70
CA GLU A 215 16.49 4.59 2.79
C GLU A 215 16.85 4.12 4.20
N HIS A 216 16.26 4.76 5.22
CA HIS A 216 16.51 4.40 6.62
C HIS A 216 15.61 3.26 7.14
N ARG A 217 14.48 2.95 6.47
CA ARG A 217 13.63 1.78 6.78
C ARG A 217 14.38 0.45 6.64
N HIS A 218 15.39 0.39 5.77
CA HIS A 218 16.15 -0.82 5.48
C HIS A 218 17.41 -1.01 6.35
N GLN A 219 17.85 0.00 7.10
CA GLN A 219 19.06 -0.07 7.92
C GLN A 219 18.74 -0.58 9.34
N ARG A 220 18.60 -1.90 9.47
CA ARG A 220 18.40 -2.60 10.75
C ARG A 220 19.70 -2.81 11.54
N GLN A 221 20.40 -1.73 11.91
CA GLN A 221 21.44 -1.81 12.94
C GLN A 221 21.18 -0.75 14.01
N PHE A 222 21.07 -1.18 15.27
CA PHE A 222 20.76 -0.34 16.44
C PHE A 222 21.66 0.91 16.58
N TRP A 223 22.89 0.86 16.06
CA TRP A 223 23.83 1.98 16.02
C TRP A 223 23.42 3.11 15.06
N HIS A 224 22.65 2.80 14.01
CA HIS A 224 22.20 3.77 13.00
C HIS A 224 20.85 4.42 13.36
N MET A 225 20.13 3.88 14.35
CA MET A 225 18.98 4.57 14.96
C MET A 225 19.43 5.90 15.58
N GLY A 226 20.65 5.94 16.15
CA GLY A 226 21.28 7.16 16.66
C GLY A 226 21.65 8.15 15.55
N ALA A 227 22.06 7.67 14.36
CA ALA A 227 22.40 8.53 13.23
C ALA A 227 21.17 9.08 12.49
N LEU A 228 20.13 8.25 12.32
CA LEU A 228 18.81 8.67 11.85
C LEU A 228 18.19 9.68 12.82
N ALA A 229 18.29 9.40 14.12
CA ALA A 229 17.92 10.33 15.17
C ALA A 229 18.68 11.64 15.04
N TRP A 230 20.01 11.59 14.92
CA TRP A 230 20.85 12.77 14.75
C TRP A 230 20.48 13.61 13.52
N LYS A 231 20.28 12.98 12.35
CA LYS A 231 19.96 13.68 11.10
C LYS A 231 18.54 14.26 11.11
N VAL A 232 17.55 13.54 11.65
CA VAL A 232 16.17 14.04 11.83
C VAL A 232 16.12 15.15 12.89
N PHE A 233 16.90 15.02 13.97
CA PHE A 233 17.05 16.02 15.04
C PHE A 233 17.62 17.35 14.53
N PHE A 234 18.51 17.32 13.54
CA PHE A 234 19.03 18.52 12.86
C PHE A 234 18.26 18.93 11.59
N SER A 235 17.29 18.15 11.12
CA SER A 235 16.41 18.55 10.02
C SER A 235 15.38 19.57 10.52
N ARG A 236 15.46 20.80 10.01
CA ARG A 236 14.71 21.98 10.50
C ARG A 236 13.18 21.92 10.47
N ALA A 237 12.56 20.80 10.07
CA ALA A 237 11.14 20.76 9.75
C ALA A 237 10.29 19.74 10.52
N ALA A 238 10.88 18.83 11.30
CA ALA A 238 10.10 17.90 12.13
C ALA A 238 10.65 17.64 13.53
N GLY A 239 11.89 18.07 13.83
CA GLY A 239 12.42 18.20 15.18
C GLY A 239 12.50 16.89 16.01
N PRO A 240 12.94 16.99 17.28
CA PRO A 240 13.05 15.86 18.22
C PRO A 240 11.75 15.07 18.45
N MET A 241 10.60 15.60 18.02
CA MET A 241 9.28 14.99 18.24
C MET A 241 9.08 13.66 17.50
N ILE A 242 9.63 13.48 16.30
CA ILE A 242 9.55 12.18 15.59
C ILE A 242 10.23 11.08 16.41
N LEU A 243 11.39 11.41 16.99
CA LEU A 243 12.17 10.46 17.80
C LEU A 243 11.52 10.16 19.12
N ILE A 244 10.93 11.17 19.75
CA ILE A 244 10.13 10.99 20.96
C ILE A 244 8.95 10.06 20.66
N PHE A 245 8.17 10.30 19.60
CA PHE A 245 7.05 9.43 19.26
C PHE A 245 7.48 8.02 18.89
N TYR A 246 8.53 7.86 18.08
CA TYR A 246 9.10 6.56 17.75
C TYR A 246 9.56 5.81 19.01
N GLY A 247 10.36 6.46 19.86
CA GLY A 247 10.84 5.89 21.12
C GLY A 247 9.69 5.50 22.04
N MET A 248 8.67 6.36 22.20
CA MET A 248 7.49 6.08 23.03
C MET A 248 6.69 4.88 22.50
N MET A 249 6.51 4.74 21.18
CA MET A 249 5.83 3.58 20.59
C MET A 249 6.57 2.26 20.87
N HIS A 250 7.90 2.26 20.75
CA HIS A 250 8.71 1.07 21.00
C HIS A 250 8.79 0.72 22.49
N LEU A 251 8.96 1.72 23.36
CA LEU A 251 8.94 1.52 24.81
C LEU A 251 7.57 1.03 25.30
N ALA A 252 6.47 1.55 24.72
CA ALA A 252 5.13 1.05 25.00
C ALA A 252 5.00 -0.43 24.63
N GLY A 253 5.47 -0.83 23.44
CA GLY A 253 5.45 -2.21 23.01
C GLY A 253 6.30 -3.14 23.90
N LEU A 254 7.46 -2.68 24.36
CA LEU A 254 8.31 -3.44 25.28
C LEU A 254 7.67 -3.60 26.67
N ALA A 255 7.10 -2.52 27.20
CA ALA A 255 6.37 -2.54 28.47
C ALA A 255 5.18 -3.51 28.42
N ASP A 256 4.46 -3.55 27.30
CA ASP A 256 3.32 -4.47 27.11
C ASP A 256 3.77 -5.94 27.08
N ARG A 257 4.87 -6.25 26.38
CA ARG A 257 5.48 -7.61 26.38
C ARG A 257 5.89 -8.05 27.79
N TRP A 258 6.36 -7.12 28.62
CA TRP A 258 6.70 -7.37 30.02
C TRP A 258 5.51 -7.30 30.99
N LYS A 259 4.27 -7.23 30.47
CA LYS A 259 3.03 -7.15 31.26
C LYS A 259 2.95 -5.91 32.17
N LEU A 260 3.74 -4.86 31.89
CA LEU A 260 3.73 -3.58 32.61
C LEU A 260 2.63 -2.65 32.09
N ARG A 261 1.36 -3.07 32.22
CA ARG A 261 0.21 -2.41 31.59
C ARG A 261 0.11 -0.91 31.85
N ARG A 262 0.27 -0.47 33.11
CA ARG A 262 0.21 0.96 33.48
C ARG A 262 1.28 1.81 32.78
N VAL A 263 2.48 1.26 32.59
CA VAL A 263 3.58 1.95 31.90
C VAL A 263 3.32 1.98 30.40
N ALA A 264 2.86 0.86 29.83
CA ALA A 264 2.45 0.80 28.43
C ALA A 264 1.33 1.80 28.13
N ASP A 265 0.30 1.89 28.97
CA ASP A 265 -0.83 2.81 28.80
C ASP A 265 -0.41 4.28 28.92
N LEU A 266 0.48 4.59 29.87
CA LEU A 266 1.03 5.94 30.01
C LEU A 266 1.85 6.34 28.77
N LEU A 267 2.69 5.45 28.25
CA LEU A 267 3.49 5.69 27.05
C LEU A 267 2.62 5.81 25.79
N ARG A 268 1.64 4.90 25.61
CA ARG A 268 0.69 4.93 24.49
C ARG A 268 -0.20 6.16 24.53
N GLY A 269 -0.59 6.63 25.72
CA GLY A 269 -1.50 7.77 25.89
C GLY A 269 -1.03 9.06 25.20
N TRP A 270 0.27 9.19 24.94
CA TRP A 270 0.87 10.32 24.23
C TRP A 270 0.98 10.13 22.72
N VAL A 271 0.85 8.90 22.22
CA VAL A 271 0.98 8.57 20.80
C VAL A 271 -0.38 8.20 20.24
N THR A 272 -0.99 9.14 19.53
CA THR A 272 -2.27 8.93 18.83
C THR A 272 -2.08 8.98 17.32
N LEU A 273 -2.99 8.36 16.57
CA LEU A 273 -3.04 8.47 15.10
C LEU A 273 -3.07 9.94 14.69
N ARG A 274 -3.96 10.74 15.29
CA ARG A 274 -4.05 12.19 15.01
C ARG A 274 -2.73 12.94 15.21
N ARG A 275 -1.99 12.67 16.30
CA ARG A 275 -0.69 13.31 16.52
C ARG A 275 0.34 12.88 15.48
N ASN A 276 0.32 11.61 15.07
CA ASN A 276 1.17 11.14 13.97
C ASN A 276 0.79 11.81 12.65
N GLU A 277 -0.50 11.99 12.34
CA GLU A 277 -0.95 12.71 11.15
C GLU A 277 -0.44 14.16 11.11
N GLU A 278 -0.50 14.87 12.25
CA GLU A 278 -0.02 16.25 12.36
C GLU A 278 1.50 16.37 12.19
N VAL A 279 2.26 15.37 12.67
CA VAL A 279 3.72 15.33 12.48
C VAL A 279 4.08 14.97 11.04
N ILE A 280 3.49 13.91 10.49
CA ILE A 280 3.74 13.46 9.12
C ILE A 280 3.29 14.52 8.11
N GLY A 281 2.14 15.16 8.33
CA GLY A 281 1.65 16.23 7.48
C GLY A 281 2.58 17.44 7.42
N ARG A 282 3.16 17.86 8.56
CA ARG A 282 4.20 18.90 8.60
C ARG A 282 5.48 18.47 7.92
N LEU A 283 5.91 17.22 8.13
CA LEU A 283 7.10 16.67 7.49
C LEU A 283 6.94 16.68 5.96
N LEU A 284 5.81 16.20 5.45
CA LEU A 284 5.57 16.09 4.01
C LEU A 284 5.11 17.42 3.38
N GLY A 285 4.69 18.41 4.18
CA GLY A 285 4.06 19.61 3.67
C GLY A 285 2.75 19.27 2.95
N ALA A 286 1.91 18.43 3.55
CA ALA A 286 0.68 17.90 2.96
C ALA A 286 -0.39 17.68 4.03
N ARG A 287 -1.68 17.73 3.65
CA ARG A 287 -2.79 17.32 4.53
C ARG A 287 -2.86 15.79 4.54
N PHE A 288 -2.28 15.19 5.58
CA PHE A 288 -2.12 13.75 5.72
C PHE A 288 -3.21 13.12 6.60
N ARG A 289 -3.66 11.91 6.25
CA ARG A 289 -4.61 11.11 7.05
C ARG A 289 -4.26 9.63 7.05
N PHE A 290 -4.52 8.95 8.16
CA PHE A 290 -4.60 7.50 8.21
C PHE A 290 -6.01 7.03 7.88
N VAL A 291 -6.13 5.99 7.06
CA VAL A 291 -7.43 5.40 6.69
C VAL A 291 -7.40 3.91 6.99
N ALA A 292 -8.36 3.43 7.77
CA ALA A 292 -8.42 2.04 8.18
C ALA A 292 -8.95 1.15 7.04
N THR A 293 -8.40 -0.05 6.92
CA THR A 293 -9.04 -1.20 6.28
C THR A 293 -9.26 -2.31 7.30
N GLU A 294 -10.31 -3.10 7.14
CA GLU A 294 -10.77 -4.08 8.14
C GLU A 294 -10.58 -5.54 7.70
N ALA A 295 -10.25 -5.76 6.43
CA ALA A 295 -10.08 -7.09 5.87
C ALA A 295 -8.67 -7.65 6.12
N GLY A 296 -7.60 -6.83 6.04
CA GLY A 296 -6.26 -7.23 6.48
C GLY A 296 -5.28 -7.59 5.37
N GLY A 297 -5.77 -8.05 4.22
CA GLY A 297 -4.96 -8.60 3.13
C GLY A 297 -3.98 -7.60 2.52
N CYS A 298 -4.35 -6.31 2.46
CA CYS A 298 -3.45 -5.27 1.97
C CYS A 298 -2.27 -4.94 2.90
N ALA A 299 -2.26 -5.49 4.12
CA ALA A 299 -1.18 -5.31 5.10
C ALA A 299 -0.22 -6.51 5.19
N VAL A 300 -0.46 -7.55 4.38
CA VAL A 300 0.33 -8.77 4.35
C VAL A 300 1.24 -8.76 3.12
N ASP A 301 2.49 -8.35 3.34
CA ASP A 301 3.59 -8.36 2.38
C ASP A 301 4.57 -9.51 2.65
N VAL A 302 5.38 -9.85 1.64
CA VAL A 302 6.41 -10.89 1.74
C VAL A 302 7.79 -10.25 1.94
N ASP A 303 8.32 -10.29 3.17
CA ASP A 303 9.56 -9.62 3.56
C ASP A 303 10.75 -10.58 3.75
N THR A 304 10.49 -11.86 4.00
CA THR A 304 11.44 -12.90 4.40
C THR A 304 11.17 -14.23 3.72
N ASP A 305 12.18 -15.09 3.73
CA ASP A 305 12.07 -16.49 3.27
C ASP A 305 11.00 -17.25 4.07
N GLN A 306 10.96 -17.07 5.40
CA GLN A 306 9.96 -17.72 6.26
C GLN A 306 8.53 -17.26 5.96
N GLU A 307 8.32 -15.95 5.77
CA GLU A 307 6.99 -15.44 5.41
C GLU A 307 6.57 -15.95 4.03
N TYR A 308 7.49 -16.02 3.08
CA TYR A 308 7.17 -16.57 1.76
C TYR A 308 6.78 -18.05 1.84
N ASP A 309 7.49 -18.85 2.63
CA ASP A 309 7.13 -20.25 2.86
C ASP A 309 5.75 -20.40 3.50
N ALA A 310 5.43 -19.56 4.50
CA ALA A 310 4.10 -19.50 5.11
C ALA A 310 3.01 -19.14 4.08
N VAL A 311 3.24 -18.08 3.30
CA VAL A 311 2.33 -17.64 2.24
C VAL A 311 2.10 -18.75 1.21
N ARG A 312 3.16 -19.47 0.79
CA ARG A 312 3.04 -20.59 -0.15
C ARG A 312 2.26 -21.77 0.44
N ALA A 313 2.52 -22.11 1.69
CA ALA A 313 1.86 -23.23 2.37
C ALA A 313 0.35 -22.99 2.51
N HIS A 314 -0.05 -21.74 2.77
CA HIS A 314 -1.43 -21.39 3.13
C HIS A 314 -2.17 -20.57 2.07
N PHE A 315 -1.61 -20.39 0.88
CA PHE A 315 -2.13 -19.44 -0.12
C PHE A 315 -3.61 -19.63 -0.42
N GLY A 316 -4.03 -20.86 -0.77
CA GLY A 316 -5.42 -21.17 -1.10
C GLY A 316 -6.38 -20.84 0.04
N PRO A 317 -6.23 -21.50 1.21
CA PRO A 317 -7.10 -21.26 2.37
C PRO A 317 -7.12 -19.79 2.83
N TRP A 318 -5.97 -19.12 2.90
CA TRP A 318 -5.91 -17.72 3.30
C TRP A 318 -6.57 -16.80 2.27
N ARG A 319 -6.38 -17.05 0.97
CA ARG A 319 -7.02 -16.26 -0.08
C ARG A 319 -8.54 -16.41 -0.08
N GLU A 320 -9.05 -17.62 0.12
CA GLU A 320 -10.49 -17.89 0.22
C GLU A 320 -11.10 -17.21 1.45
N ALA A 321 -10.49 -17.43 2.63
CA ALA A 321 -10.92 -16.79 3.87
C ALA A 321 -10.88 -15.25 3.75
N GLN A 322 -9.85 -14.72 3.10
CA GLN A 322 -9.71 -13.28 2.90
C GLN A 322 -10.76 -12.71 1.95
N ARG A 323 -11.09 -13.42 0.87
CA ARG A 323 -12.17 -13.01 -0.05
C ARG A 323 -13.52 -13.03 0.66
N ALA A 324 -13.83 -14.11 1.38
CA ALA A 324 -15.07 -14.23 2.15
C ALA A 324 -15.20 -13.12 3.19
N ARG A 325 -14.11 -12.82 3.92
CA ARG A 325 -14.07 -11.71 4.88
C ARG A 325 -14.29 -10.36 4.21
N ALA A 326 -13.60 -10.08 3.10
CA ALA A 326 -13.72 -8.81 2.40
C ALA A 326 -15.12 -8.61 1.81
N GLU A 327 -15.74 -9.66 1.28
CA GLU A 327 -17.13 -9.62 0.81
C GLU A 327 -18.13 -9.40 1.96
N ALA A 328 -17.92 -10.07 3.10
CA ALA A 328 -18.77 -9.86 4.28
C ALA A 328 -18.69 -8.43 4.85
N LEU A 329 -17.50 -7.81 4.80
CA LEU A 329 -17.27 -6.45 5.31
C LEU A 329 -17.73 -5.36 4.34
N TYR A 330 -17.47 -5.52 3.05
CA TYR A 330 -17.63 -4.43 2.07
C TYR A 330 -18.71 -4.69 1.02
N GLY A 331 -19.31 -5.88 1.03
CA GLY A 331 -20.28 -6.32 0.04
C GLY A 331 -19.64 -6.80 -1.27
N PRO A 332 -20.47 -7.25 -2.23
CA PRO A 332 -20.00 -7.60 -3.56
C PRO A 332 -19.53 -6.36 -4.31
N LEU A 333 -18.58 -6.55 -5.24
CA LEU A 333 -18.21 -5.49 -6.17
C LEU A 333 -19.37 -5.20 -7.14
N PRO A 334 -19.58 -3.93 -7.52
CA PRO A 334 -20.46 -3.60 -8.65
C PRO A 334 -20.04 -4.43 -9.87
N GLN A 335 -20.97 -5.17 -10.46
CA GLN A 335 -20.68 -5.84 -11.72
C GLN A 335 -20.44 -4.79 -12.80
N ASP A 336 -19.34 -4.94 -13.53
CA ASP A 336 -19.11 -4.16 -14.74
C ASP A 336 -20.31 -4.37 -15.68
N PRO A 337 -21.02 -3.32 -16.11
CA PRO A 337 -22.08 -3.47 -17.10
C PRO A 337 -21.42 -3.91 -18.39
N ARG A 338 -21.28 -5.24 -18.57
CA ARG A 338 -21.02 -5.82 -19.88
C ARG A 338 -22.05 -5.19 -20.82
N PRO A 339 -21.64 -4.58 -21.95
CA PRO A 339 -22.59 -4.43 -23.03
C PRO A 339 -23.12 -5.84 -23.27
N ALA A 340 -24.44 -6.02 -23.09
CA ALA A 340 -25.08 -7.27 -23.45
C ALA A 340 -24.60 -7.59 -24.87
N GLU A 341 -23.97 -8.75 -25.04
CA GLU A 341 -23.64 -9.25 -26.35
C GLU A 341 -24.91 -9.10 -27.20
N SER A 342 -24.79 -8.30 -28.25
CA SER A 342 -25.78 -8.20 -29.30
C SER A 342 -25.97 -9.61 -29.84
N GLN A 343 -26.92 -10.35 -29.28
CA GLN A 343 -27.60 -11.43 -29.97
C GLN A 343 -28.39 -10.78 -31.11
N ALA A 344 -27.68 -10.47 -32.19
CA ALA A 344 -28.22 -10.22 -33.50
C ALA A 344 -27.26 -10.91 -34.47
N GLU A 345 -27.68 -11.75 -35.39
CA GLU A 345 -28.94 -12.45 -35.65
C GLU A 345 -28.51 -13.60 -36.59
N ALA A 346 -29.28 -14.70 -36.59
CA ALA A 346 -29.12 -15.78 -37.56
C ALA A 346 -29.50 -15.34 -38.98
#